data_AF-A0A6J0BBQ7-F1
#
_entry.id   AF-A0A6J0BBQ7-F1
#
_cell.length_a   1.000
_cell.length_b   1.000
_cell.length_c   1.000
_cell.angle_alpha   90.00
_cell.angle_beta   90.00
_cell.angle_gamma   90.00
#
_symmetry.space_group_name_H-M   'P 1'
#
loop_
_entity.id
_entity.type
_entity.pdbx_description
1 polymer ?
#
loop_
_entity_poly.entity_id
_entity_poly.type
_entity_poly.pdbx_seq_one_letter_code
_entity_poly.pdbx_strand_id
1 'polypeptide(L)'
;MKTRHLISPLVLIAVVTLATPIFAEVVVWRPCSYSDLSENLPTNCTVHEVRVKPCKEATSKKPCRIKRGQEASISFDFTPNFSSDNLQSSAYWANDMQDIGFPGMNTNACGNTACPTTSGTRQTYSYELAISKSFPVRIFNVKWKLWNEEAQECCILFQIKLTK
;
A
#
# COMPACT_ATOMS: atom_id res chain seq x y z
N MET A 1 12.37 74.68 1.04
CA MET A 1 11.23 74.05 0.34
C MET A 1 11.53 72.58 0.13
N LYS A 2 10.62 71.68 0.56
CA LYS A 2 10.54 70.22 0.26
C LYS A 2 11.65 69.32 0.84
N THR A 3 11.42 68.15 1.44
CA THR A 3 10.23 67.45 1.96
C THR A 3 10.76 66.37 2.91
N ARG A 4 10.15 66.19 4.09
CA ARG A 4 10.46 65.05 4.99
C ARG A 4 9.79 63.79 4.42
N HIS A 5 10.54 62.73 4.20
CA HIS A 5 9.98 61.40 3.92
C HIS A 5 10.17 60.51 5.15
N LEU A 6 9.09 60.30 5.89
CA LEU A 6 8.97 59.22 6.88
C LEU A 6 9.07 57.88 6.13
N ILE A 7 10.01 57.04 6.53
CA ILE A 7 10.09 55.65 6.08
C ILE A 7 9.73 54.79 7.29
N SER A 8 8.53 54.24 7.28
CA SER A 8 8.08 53.20 8.21
C SER A 8 8.56 51.85 7.67
N PRO A 9 9.38 51.07 8.39
CA PRO A 9 9.70 49.74 7.95
C PRO A 9 8.61 48.78 8.43
N LEU A 10 7.88 48.24 7.45
CA LEU A 10 7.02 47.07 7.57
C LEU A 10 7.69 45.99 8.42
N VAL A 11 6.98 45.53 9.45
CA VAL A 11 7.31 44.30 10.18
C VAL A 11 7.06 43.11 9.22
N LEU A 12 8.13 42.53 8.67
CA LEU A 12 8.04 41.26 7.94
C LEU A 12 7.79 40.13 8.95
N ILE A 13 6.54 39.65 9.04
CA ILE A 13 6.21 38.42 9.75
C ILE A 13 6.56 37.25 8.83
N ALA A 14 7.67 36.56 9.13
CA ALA A 14 8.04 35.32 8.46
C ALA A 14 7.09 34.19 8.90
N VAL A 15 6.11 33.84 8.05
CA VAL A 15 5.25 32.67 8.26
C VAL A 15 6.05 31.42 7.91
N VAL A 16 6.65 30.79 8.91
CA VAL A 16 7.29 29.48 8.76
C VAL A 16 6.18 28.43 8.66
N THR A 17 5.80 28.05 7.45
CA THR A 17 4.92 26.90 7.23
C THR A 17 5.68 25.63 7.60
N LEU A 18 5.38 25.07 8.77
CA LEU A 18 5.80 23.71 9.15
C LEU A 18 5.18 22.72 8.16
N ALA A 19 5.90 22.45 7.07
CA ALA A 19 5.57 21.35 6.18
C ALA A 19 5.77 20.05 6.98
N THR A 20 4.69 19.51 7.53
CA THR A 20 4.74 18.19 8.15
C THR A 20 5.14 17.20 7.06
N PRO A 21 6.27 16.49 7.21
CA PRO A 21 6.67 15.51 6.22
C PRO A 21 5.56 14.46 6.12
N ILE A 22 4.99 14.32 4.91
CA ILE A 22 4.08 13.23 4.56
C ILE A 22 4.97 11.99 4.49
N PHE A 23 5.34 11.43 5.64
CA PHE A 23 5.98 10.13 5.66
C PHE A 23 4.96 9.13 5.13
N ALA A 24 5.29 8.51 4.00
CA ALA A 24 4.62 7.29 3.58
C ALA A 24 4.74 6.27 4.72
N GLU A 25 3.62 5.78 5.22
CA GLU A 25 3.56 4.86 6.35
C GLU A 25 3.90 3.44 5.87
N VAL A 26 5.20 3.16 5.76
CA VAL A 26 5.73 1.85 5.36
C VAL A 26 5.49 0.84 6.48
N VAL A 27 4.77 -0.23 6.19
CA VAL A 27 4.40 -1.26 7.17
C VAL A 27 5.44 -2.38 7.23
N VAL A 28 5.41 -3.16 8.31
CA VAL A 28 6.14 -4.43 8.34
C VAL A 28 5.39 -5.44 7.47
N TRP A 29 6.10 -6.01 6.50
CA TRP A 29 5.59 -6.99 5.56
C TRP A 29 6.64 -8.08 5.32
N ARG A 30 6.22 -9.18 4.71
CA ARG A 30 7.10 -10.25 4.22
C ARG A 30 6.59 -10.77 2.87
N PRO A 31 7.45 -11.34 2.02
CA PRO A 31 6.98 -12.06 0.85
C PRO A 31 6.16 -13.28 1.27
N CYS A 32 5.30 -13.75 0.35
CA CYS A 32 4.67 -15.05 0.49
C CYS A 32 5.71 -16.16 0.39
N SER A 33 5.48 -17.25 1.11
CA SER A 33 6.30 -18.46 1.09
C SER A 33 5.36 -19.63 0.81
N TYR A 34 5.68 -20.44 -0.18
CA TYR A 34 4.91 -21.62 -0.56
C TYR A 34 5.71 -22.85 -0.12
N SER A 35 5.37 -23.41 1.04
CA SER A 35 6.06 -24.55 1.66
C SER A 35 5.90 -25.87 0.91
N ASP A 36 4.89 -25.95 0.04
CA ASP A 36 4.45 -27.19 -0.62
C ASP A 36 5.11 -27.38 -2.00
N LEU A 37 5.86 -26.38 -2.45
CA LEU A 37 6.74 -26.44 -3.62
C LEU A 37 8.15 -26.73 -3.09
N SER A 38 8.86 -27.66 -3.72
CA SER A 38 10.06 -28.32 -3.19
C SER A 38 11.27 -27.42 -2.89
N GLU A 39 11.17 -26.11 -3.04
CA GLU A 39 12.11 -25.10 -2.53
C GLU A 39 11.29 -23.86 -2.16
N ASN A 40 11.81 -22.99 -1.27
CA ASN A 40 11.26 -21.67 -1.01
C ASN A 40 11.27 -20.84 -2.30
N LEU A 41 10.30 -21.06 -3.20
CA LEU A 41 10.32 -20.46 -4.52
C LEU A 41 10.00 -18.98 -4.35
N PRO A 42 10.94 -18.07 -4.67
CA PRO A 42 10.66 -16.65 -4.60
C PRO A 42 9.55 -16.31 -5.60
N THR A 43 8.67 -15.38 -5.23
CA THR A 43 7.68 -14.82 -6.15
C THR A 43 8.35 -14.27 -7.41
N ASN A 44 7.60 -14.15 -8.51
CA ASN A 44 8.07 -13.61 -9.79
C ASN A 44 8.29 -12.08 -9.76
N CYS A 45 8.55 -11.51 -8.60
CA CYS A 45 8.91 -10.10 -8.47
C CYS A 45 9.64 -9.81 -7.17
N THR A 46 10.32 -8.67 -7.15
CA THR A 46 10.87 -8.06 -5.94
C THR A 46 9.93 -6.95 -5.48
N VAL A 47 9.39 -7.06 -4.26
CA VAL A 47 8.67 -5.96 -3.61
C VAL A 47 9.63 -5.18 -2.75
N HIS A 48 9.60 -3.85 -2.87
CA HIS A 48 10.55 -2.95 -2.20
C HIS A 48 9.98 -2.40 -0.89
N GLU A 49 8.71 -2.01 -0.92
CA GLU A 49 8.01 -1.48 0.24
C GLU A 49 6.51 -1.65 0.10
N VAL A 50 5.84 -1.75 1.25
CA VAL A 50 4.38 -1.81 1.36
C VAL A 50 3.95 -0.66 2.26
N ARG A 51 2.95 0.10 1.83
CA ARG A 51 2.42 1.27 2.52
C ARG A 51 0.94 1.07 2.74
N VAL A 52 0.45 1.45 3.92
CA VAL A 52 -0.97 1.46 4.26
C VAL A 52 -1.33 2.83 4.79
N LYS A 53 -2.42 3.42 4.31
CA LYS A 53 -2.90 4.71 4.81
C LYS A 53 -4.37 4.62 5.23
N PRO A 54 -4.75 5.18 6.38
CA PRO A 54 -3.89 5.70 7.45
C PRO A 54 -3.27 4.58 8.30
N CYS A 55 -2.06 4.79 8.80
CA CYS A 55 -1.27 3.84 9.59
C CYS A 55 -0.16 4.52 10.41
N LYS A 56 -0.53 5.40 11.35
CA LYS A 56 0.44 6.03 12.25
C LYS A 56 1.26 5.01 13.06
N GLU A 57 0.70 3.81 13.25
CA GLU A 57 1.33 2.67 13.93
C GLU A 57 2.58 2.12 13.21
N ALA A 58 2.77 2.42 11.93
CA ALA A 58 3.95 2.05 11.14
C ALA A 58 5.25 2.52 11.80
N THR A 59 5.25 3.73 12.39
CA THR A 59 6.41 4.31 13.12
C THR A 59 6.88 3.43 14.29
N SER A 60 5.96 2.67 14.88
CA SER A 60 6.22 1.75 15.99
C SER A 60 6.22 0.28 15.53
N LYS A 61 6.29 0.01 14.22
CA LYS A 61 6.26 -1.34 13.62
C LYS A 61 5.05 -2.18 14.07
N LYS A 62 3.92 -1.54 14.36
CA LYS A 62 2.68 -2.21 14.80
C LYS A 62 1.69 -2.30 13.63
N PRO A 63 0.78 -3.31 13.64
CA PRO A 63 -0.28 -3.39 12.65
C PRO A 63 -1.14 -2.12 12.61
N CYS A 64 -1.44 -1.66 11.40
CA CYS A 64 -2.26 -0.47 11.18
C CYS A 64 -3.65 -0.65 11.78
N ARG A 65 -4.13 0.34 12.53
CA ARG A 65 -5.48 0.33 13.08
C ARG A 65 -6.43 1.03 12.13
N ILE A 66 -7.21 0.25 11.39
CA ILE A 66 -8.16 0.76 10.39
C ILE A 66 -9.57 0.68 10.98
N LYS A 67 -10.25 1.82 11.05
CA LYS A 67 -11.62 1.88 11.53
C LYS A 67 -12.57 1.41 10.43
N ARG A 68 -13.51 0.53 10.78
CA ARG A 68 -14.52 0.09 9.82
C ARG A 68 -15.48 1.24 9.47
N GLY A 69 -15.96 1.23 8.23
CA GLY A 69 -16.76 2.30 7.64
C GLY A 69 -15.91 3.51 7.22
N GLN A 70 -14.60 3.34 7.06
CA GLN A 70 -13.69 4.36 6.53
C GLN A 70 -12.95 3.83 5.31
N GLU A 71 -12.46 4.77 4.51
CA GLU A 71 -11.54 4.50 3.41
C GLU A 71 -10.12 4.25 3.95
N ALA A 72 -9.43 3.32 3.33
CA ALA A 72 -8.01 3.10 3.48
C ALA A 72 -7.38 2.88 2.11
N SER A 73 -6.06 3.00 2.01
CA SER A 73 -5.33 2.55 0.83
C SER A 73 -4.16 1.65 1.19
N ILE A 74 -3.87 0.77 0.24
CA ILE A 74 -2.70 -0.09 0.26
C ILE A 74 -1.94 0.16 -1.03
N SER A 75 -0.65 0.38 -0.93
CA SER A 75 0.22 0.54 -2.08
C SER A 75 1.52 -0.21 -1.87
N PHE A 76 2.12 -0.71 -2.93
CA PHE A 76 3.46 -1.28 -2.87
C PHE A 76 4.23 -1.05 -4.15
N ASP A 77 5.55 -0.91 -4.01
CA ASP A 77 6.45 -0.80 -5.14
C ASP A 77 7.02 -2.17 -5.46
N PHE A 78 6.95 -2.55 -6.72
CA PHE A 78 7.42 -3.85 -7.17
C PHE A 78 8.19 -3.76 -8.48
N THR A 79 9.13 -4.68 -8.65
CA THR A 79 9.84 -4.93 -9.90
C THR A 79 9.54 -6.35 -10.33
N PRO A 80 8.67 -6.57 -11.33
CA PRO A 80 8.35 -7.89 -11.85
C PRO A 80 9.53 -8.46 -12.62
N ASN A 81 9.70 -9.78 -12.60
CA ASN A 81 10.60 -10.50 -13.51
C ASN A 81 9.88 -11.06 -14.74
N PHE A 82 8.63 -10.63 -14.95
CA PHE A 82 7.75 -10.99 -16.05
C PHE A 82 7.16 -9.74 -16.71
N SER A 83 6.71 -9.93 -17.95
CA SER A 83 5.96 -8.91 -18.70
C SER A 83 4.54 -9.42 -18.96
N SER A 84 3.56 -8.51 -18.96
CA SER A 84 2.17 -8.88 -19.30
C SER A 84 1.33 -7.64 -19.63
N ASP A 85 0.45 -7.75 -20.61
CA ASP A 85 -0.56 -6.74 -20.92
C ASP A 85 -1.68 -6.71 -19.89
N ASN A 86 -1.97 -7.86 -19.26
CA ASN A 86 -3.04 -8.04 -18.30
C ASN A 86 -2.48 -8.44 -16.94
N LEU A 87 -2.71 -7.59 -15.94
CA LEU A 87 -2.35 -7.89 -14.56
C LEU A 87 -3.63 -7.96 -13.71
N GLN A 88 -3.75 -9.02 -12.93
CA GLN A 88 -4.83 -9.23 -11.97
C GLN A 88 -4.35 -8.97 -10.55
N SER A 89 -5.28 -8.68 -9.63
CA SER A 89 -5.01 -8.48 -8.22
C SER A 89 -6.15 -9.00 -7.33
N SER A 90 -5.81 -9.42 -6.12
CA SER A 90 -6.77 -9.76 -5.09
C SER A 90 -6.10 -9.73 -3.71
N ALA A 91 -6.91 -9.47 -2.69
CA ALA A 91 -6.54 -9.54 -1.30
C ALA A 91 -7.24 -10.73 -0.63
N TYR A 92 -6.56 -11.37 0.31
CA TYR A 92 -7.07 -12.51 1.07
C TYR A 92 -6.74 -12.34 2.55
N TRP A 93 -7.60 -12.86 3.41
CA TRP A 93 -7.23 -13.18 4.78
C TRP A 93 -6.55 -14.56 4.78
N ALA A 94 -5.25 -14.55 5.05
CA ALA A 94 -4.44 -15.76 5.13
C ALA A 94 -4.84 -16.62 6.34
N ASN A 95 -5.06 -17.91 6.08
CA ASN A 95 -5.50 -18.91 7.06
C ASN A 95 -4.89 -20.27 6.71
N ASP A 96 -4.58 -21.08 7.72
CA ASP A 96 -3.84 -22.35 7.58
C ASP A 96 -4.62 -23.39 6.77
N MET A 97 -5.96 -23.36 6.80
CA MET A 97 -6.78 -24.28 6.00
C MET A 97 -6.99 -23.78 4.57
N GLN A 98 -7.44 -22.54 4.42
CA GLN A 98 -7.74 -21.93 3.12
C GLN A 98 -7.84 -20.41 3.27
N ASP A 99 -7.14 -19.70 2.38
CA ASP A 99 -7.25 -18.24 2.27
C ASP A 99 -8.67 -17.81 1.95
N ILE A 100 -9.17 -16.80 2.67
CA ILE A 100 -10.52 -16.24 2.47
C ILE A 100 -10.39 -14.94 1.67
N GLY A 101 -10.94 -14.91 0.45
CA GLY A 101 -10.87 -13.75 -0.43
C GLY A 101 -11.61 -12.50 0.09
N PHE A 102 -11.09 -11.32 -0.24
CA PHE A 102 -11.76 -10.05 0.00
C PHE A 102 -12.90 -9.85 -1.02
N PRO A 103 -14.17 -9.84 -0.58
CA PRO A 103 -15.30 -9.83 -1.50
C PRO A 103 -15.45 -8.49 -2.22
N GLY A 104 -15.81 -8.52 -3.50
CA GLY A 104 -16.15 -7.32 -4.28
C GLY A 104 -14.97 -6.46 -4.72
N MET A 105 -13.73 -6.95 -4.59
CA MET A 105 -12.55 -6.28 -5.14
C MET A 105 -12.59 -6.26 -6.66
N ASN A 106 -12.21 -5.14 -7.28
CA ASN A 106 -11.92 -5.14 -8.72
C ASN A 106 -10.59 -5.86 -8.94
N THR A 107 -10.61 -6.97 -9.67
CA THR A 107 -9.41 -7.77 -9.88
C THR A 107 -8.51 -7.23 -10.97
N ASN A 108 -8.99 -6.34 -11.86
CA ASN A 108 -8.13 -5.76 -12.89
C ASN A 108 -7.11 -4.80 -12.26
N ALA A 109 -5.86 -5.24 -12.14
CA ALA A 109 -4.79 -4.47 -11.52
C ALA A 109 -4.33 -3.31 -12.41
N CYS A 110 -4.54 -3.35 -13.73
CA CYS A 110 -4.15 -2.29 -14.65
C CYS A 110 -4.89 -0.95 -14.43
N GLY A 111 -5.98 -0.95 -13.66
CA GLY A 111 -6.60 0.28 -13.17
C GLY A 111 -5.83 0.95 -12.01
N ASN A 112 -4.87 0.25 -11.43
CA ASN A 112 -4.20 0.58 -10.17
C ASN A 112 -2.66 0.56 -10.26
N THR A 113 -2.11 0.17 -11.41
CA THR A 113 -0.68 0.21 -11.78
C THR A 113 -0.56 0.38 -13.29
N ALA A 114 0.62 0.76 -13.77
CA ALA A 114 0.89 0.82 -15.20
C ALA A 114 0.79 -0.57 -15.85
N CYS A 115 0.16 -0.64 -17.03
CA CYS A 115 0.16 -1.78 -17.93
C CYS A 115 0.52 -1.31 -19.37
N PRO A 116 1.22 -2.13 -20.16
CA PRO A 116 1.73 -3.46 -19.81
C PRO A 116 2.79 -3.40 -18.72
N THR A 117 2.74 -4.37 -17.81
CA THR A 117 3.83 -4.55 -16.85
C THR A 117 5.05 -5.04 -17.61
N THR A 118 6.22 -4.47 -17.35
CA THR A 118 7.46 -4.80 -18.06
C THR A 118 8.47 -5.38 -17.10
N SER A 119 9.04 -6.53 -17.45
CA SER A 119 10.09 -7.19 -16.66
C SER A 119 11.26 -6.24 -16.37
N GLY A 120 11.74 -6.23 -15.14
CA GLY A 120 12.84 -5.41 -14.67
C GLY A 120 12.48 -3.94 -14.39
N THR A 121 11.27 -3.48 -14.72
CA THR A 121 10.86 -2.09 -14.50
C THR A 121 10.15 -1.94 -13.16
N ARG A 122 10.69 -1.08 -12.27
CA ARG A 122 10.02 -0.76 -11.00
C ARG A 122 8.77 0.08 -11.25
N GLN A 123 7.67 -0.30 -10.62
CA GLN A 123 6.40 0.44 -10.67
C GLN A 123 5.64 0.32 -9.34
N THR A 124 4.58 1.11 -9.21
CA THR A 124 3.76 1.18 -8.00
C THR A 124 2.35 0.71 -8.30
N TYR A 125 1.88 -0.24 -7.49
CA TYR A 125 0.47 -0.57 -7.39
C TYR A 125 -0.16 0.20 -6.23
N SER A 126 -1.35 0.74 -6.41
CA SER A 126 -2.10 1.43 -5.35
C SER A 126 -3.60 1.16 -5.45
N TYR A 127 -4.20 0.69 -4.37
CA TYR A 127 -5.63 0.36 -4.30
C TYR A 127 -6.28 1.10 -3.12
N GLU A 128 -7.39 1.79 -3.40
CA GLU A 128 -8.25 2.44 -2.41
C GLU A 128 -9.40 1.48 -2.04
N LEU A 129 -9.73 1.37 -0.75
CA LEU A 129 -10.69 0.40 -0.23
C LEU A 129 -11.60 1.01 0.84
N ALA A 130 -12.90 0.85 0.60
CA ALA A 130 -13.94 1.11 1.59
C ALA A 130 -14.07 -0.11 2.53
N ILE A 131 -13.60 0.00 3.77
CA ILE A 131 -13.73 -1.08 4.75
C ILE A 131 -15.17 -1.14 5.26
N SER A 132 -15.93 -2.15 4.86
CA SER A 132 -17.31 -2.34 5.35
C SER A 132 -17.39 -2.51 6.88
N LYS A 133 -18.46 -1.96 7.48
CA LYS A 133 -18.83 -2.19 8.89
C LYS A 133 -19.23 -3.64 9.19
N SER A 134 -19.52 -4.45 8.17
CA SER A 134 -19.82 -5.88 8.34
C SER A 134 -18.59 -6.73 8.65
N PHE A 135 -17.38 -6.28 8.32
CA PHE A 135 -16.16 -7.04 8.62
C PHE A 135 -15.92 -7.18 10.13
N PRO A 136 -15.40 -8.31 10.61
CA PRO A 136 -15.17 -8.52 12.04
C PRO A 136 -14.02 -7.65 12.57
N VAL A 137 -14.16 -7.19 13.82
CA VAL A 137 -13.13 -6.44 14.54
C VAL A 137 -12.07 -7.42 15.04
N ARG A 138 -10.96 -7.55 14.30
CA ARG A 138 -9.85 -8.44 14.65
C ARG A 138 -8.57 -8.02 13.92
N ILE A 139 -7.49 -8.74 14.20
CA ILE A 139 -6.27 -8.70 13.39
C ILE A 139 -6.46 -9.63 12.19
N PHE A 140 -6.04 -9.15 11.02
CA PHE A 140 -5.99 -9.91 9.77
C PHE A 140 -4.55 -10.03 9.31
N ASN A 141 -4.16 -11.23 8.90
CA ASN A 141 -2.98 -11.46 8.08
C ASN A 141 -3.41 -11.27 6.63
N VAL A 142 -3.15 -10.10 6.05
CA VAL A 142 -3.54 -9.77 4.68
C VAL A 142 -2.50 -10.34 3.74
N LYS A 143 -2.94 -11.22 2.84
CA LYS A 143 -2.18 -11.66 1.66
C LYS A 143 -2.64 -10.82 0.48
N TRP A 144 -1.75 -10.11 -0.18
CA TRP A 144 -2.06 -9.36 -1.40
C TRP A 144 -1.29 -9.95 -2.57
N LYS A 145 -1.98 -10.21 -3.67
CA LYS A 145 -1.41 -10.82 -4.87
C LYS A 145 -1.58 -9.90 -6.08
N LEU A 146 -0.56 -9.88 -6.95
CA LEU A 146 -0.68 -9.53 -8.36
C LEU A 146 -0.29 -10.76 -9.17
N TRP A 147 -0.99 -11.07 -10.26
CA TRP A 147 -0.59 -12.17 -11.14
C TRP A 147 -1.01 -11.95 -12.59
N ASN A 148 -0.30 -12.59 -13.52
CA ASN A 148 -0.69 -12.66 -14.92
C ASN A 148 -1.36 -14.01 -15.27
N GLU A 149 -1.71 -14.20 -16.54
CA GLU A 149 -2.37 -15.42 -17.03
C GLU A 149 -1.48 -16.69 -16.91
N GLU A 150 -0.16 -16.51 -16.85
CA GLU A 150 0.83 -17.59 -16.65
C GLU A 150 1.08 -17.90 -15.16
N ALA A 151 0.27 -17.33 -14.26
CA ALA A 151 0.41 -17.43 -12.81
C ALA A 151 1.75 -16.92 -12.24
N GLN A 152 2.48 -16.08 -13.00
CA GLN A 152 3.62 -15.35 -12.49
C GLN A 152 3.12 -14.23 -11.58
N GLU A 153 3.66 -14.14 -10.36
CA GLU A 153 3.05 -13.30 -9.33
C GLU A 153 4.00 -12.43 -8.51
N CYS A 154 3.44 -11.34 -7.97
CA CYS A 154 3.89 -10.68 -6.76
C CYS A 154 3.00 -11.09 -5.60
N CYS A 155 3.58 -11.42 -4.44
CA CYS A 155 2.79 -11.77 -3.27
C CYS A 155 3.42 -11.24 -1.98
N ILE A 156 2.61 -10.50 -1.20
CA ILE A 156 3.01 -9.92 0.09
C ILE A 156 2.06 -10.32 1.20
N LEU A 157 2.59 -10.39 2.41
CA LEU A 157 1.87 -10.62 3.66
C LEU A 157 2.19 -9.53 4.66
N PHE A 158 1.15 -8.90 5.22
CA PHE A 158 1.26 -7.89 6.28
C PHE A 158 0.05 -7.96 7.21
N GLN A 159 0.11 -7.25 8.34
CA GLN A 159 -0.96 -7.26 9.32
C GLN A 159 -1.69 -5.92 9.41
N ILE A 160 -3.01 -6.00 9.52
CA ILE A 160 -3.88 -4.88 9.91
C ILE A 160 -4.77 -5.29 11.08
N LYS A 161 -5.24 -4.31 11.85
CA LYS A 161 -6.26 -4.49 12.88
C LYS A 161 -7.48 -3.65 12.53
N LEU A 162 -8.60 -4.31 12.25
CA LEU A 162 -9.88 -3.60 12.13
C LEU A 162 -10.39 -3.21 13.51
N THR A 163 -10.88 -1.98 13.62
CA THR A 163 -11.47 -1.45 14.86
C THR A 163 -12.92 -1.02 14.67
N LYS A 164 -13.62 -0.82 15.78
CA LYS A 164 -14.96 -0.23 15.79
C LYS A 164 -14.93 1.20 15.24
#